data_AF-A0A013SLK4-F1
#
_entry.id   AF-A0A013SLK4-F1
#
_cell.length_a   1.000
_cell.length_b   1.000
_cell.length_c   1.000
_cell.angle_alpha   90.00
_cell.angle_beta   90.00
_cell.angle_gamma   90.00
#
_symmetry.space_group_name_H-M   'P 1'
#
loop_
_entity.id
_entity.type
_entity.pdbx_description
1 polymer ?
#
loop_
_entity_poly.entity_id
_entity_poly.type
_entity_poly.pdbx_seq_one_letter_code
_entity_poly.pdbx_strand_id
1 'polypeptide(L)'
;MNSSISLIREIDALLPQTQCGLCGHRDGCLPYAKSIAEGEEANKCVPGGQPVADALANLLNRPVLTAETSVWPVQADGRPQRMKAIIREDECIGCTKCISACPVDAIIGSGKLMHTILTDLCTGCELCIPPCPVDCIDLVEDTQVLPNEQQRIAEQNDLRQRYYAHIQREEKRRTHRKGPVVRAEIDTQLFAQFSQALDEVPSIELIEKPKEVVSTDAKTTIKLAKIRTQIKKLEKQLSVREDTKKRLQLEELQQQLMQLQEV
;
A
#
# COMPACT_ATOMS: atom_id res chain seq x y z
N MET A 1 -18.75 14.22 -16.05
CA MET A 1 -18.16 13.27 -15.07
C MET A 1 -17.82 11.93 -15.71
N ASN A 2 -18.70 11.31 -16.51
CA ASN A 2 -18.43 10.01 -17.16
C ASN A 2 -17.21 9.98 -18.10
N SER A 3 -16.89 11.09 -18.79
CA SER A 3 -15.73 11.15 -19.70
C SER A 3 -14.37 11.04 -18.97
N SER A 4 -14.25 11.63 -17.77
CA SER A 4 -13.02 11.56 -16.98
C SER A 4 -12.76 10.15 -16.46
N ILE A 5 -13.80 9.43 -16.03
CA ILE A 5 -13.67 8.04 -15.55
C ILE A 5 -13.28 7.10 -16.71
N SER A 6 -13.86 7.27 -17.90
CA SER A 6 -13.47 6.48 -19.09
C SER A 6 -12.01 6.68 -19.45
N LEU A 7 -11.54 7.93 -19.47
CA LEU A 7 -10.14 8.23 -19.78
C LEU A 7 -9.17 7.63 -18.77
N ILE A 8 -9.46 7.74 -17.47
CA ILE A 8 -8.63 7.13 -16.42
C ILE A 8 -8.56 5.61 -16.60
N ARG A 9 -9.66 4.96 -16.99
CA ARG A 9 -9.68 3.51 -17.28
C ARG A 9 -8.81 3.16 -18.49
N GLU A 10 -8.86 3.95 -19.55
CA GLU A 10 -8.03 3.75 -20.74
C GLU A 10 -6.55 3.93 -20.43
N ILE A 11 -6.20 4.91 -19.59
CA ILE A 11 -4.83 5.11 -19.11
C ILE A 11 -4.38 3.92 -18.23
N ASP A 12 -5.18 3.52 -17.25
CA ASP A 12 -4.86 2.40 -16.34
C ASP A 12 -4.71 1.07 -17.09
N ALA A 13 -5.43 0.89 -18.20
CA ALA A 13 -5.30 -0.26 -19.09
C ALA A 13 -3.92 -0.34 -19.76
N LEU A 14 -3.24 0.79 -19.99
CA LEU A 14 -1.92 0.84 -20.61
C LEU A 14 -0.77 0.62 -19.62
N LEU A 15 -1.02 0.79 -18.31
CA LEU A 15 0.00 0.64 -17.28
C LEU A 15 0.33 -0.85 -17.03
N PRO A 16 1.58 -1.18 -16.65
CA PRO A 16 2.04 -2.55 -16.47
C PRO A 16 1.49 -3.25 -15.21
N GLN A 17 0.72 -2.53 -14.38
CA GLN A 17 0.06 -3.07 -13.18
C GLN A 17 1.01 -3.71 -12.15
N THR A 18 2.28 -3.26 -12.09
CA THR A 18 3.26 -3.74 -11.10
C THR A 18 3.00 -3.23 -9.69
N GLN A 19 2.25 -2.13 -9.54
CA GLN A 19 1.94 -1.45 -8.27
C GLN A 19 3.17 -0.99 -7.47
N CYS A 20 4.28 -0.69 -8.15
CA CYS A 20 5.57 -0.38 -7.52
C CYS A 20 5.68 1.03 -6.91
N GLY A 21 4.90 1.99 -7.41
CA GLY A 21 4.96 3.39 -6.96
C GLY A 21 6.22 4.17 -7.33
N LEU A 22 7.05 3.66 -8.25
CA LEU A 22 8.26 4.34 -8.73
C LEU A 22 7.96 5.68 -9.41
N CYS A 23 6.77 5.84 -9.99
CA CYS A 23 6.29 7.10 -10.59
C CYS A 23 5.88 8.18 -9.56
N GLY A 24 6.09 7.94 -8.26
CA GLY A 24 5.69 8.82 -7.16
C GLY A 24 4.34 8.47 -6.54
N HIS A 25 3.53 7.64 -7.20
CA HIS A 25 2.21 7.19 -6.72
C HIS A 25 2.30 5.87 -5.98
N ARG A 26 2.56 5.94 -4.66
CA ARG A 26 2.79 4.76 -3.81
C ARG A 26 1.59 3.81 -3.68
N ASP A 27 0.39 4.31 -3.97
CA ASP A 27 -0.88 3.58 -3.84
C ASP A 27 -1.30 2.85 -5.13
N GLY A 28 -0.38 2.69 -6.07
CA GLY A 28 -0.53 1.82 -7.25
C GLY A 28 -0.71 2.56 -8.58
N CYS A 29 -1.09 1.80 -9.61
CA CYS A 29 -1.21 2.29 -10.99
C CYS A 29 -2.43 3.21 -11.19
N LEU A 30 -3.58 2.91 -10.56
CA LEU A 30 -4.81 3.68 -10.73
C LEU A 30 -4.67 5.16 -10.27
N PRO A 31 -4.05 5.48 -9.12
CA PRO A 31 -3.75 6.87 -8.76
C PRO A 31 -2.90 7.61 -9.80
N TYR A 32 -1.88 6.95 -10.35
CA TYR A 32 -1.08 7.55 -11.42
C TYR A 32 -1.93 7.80 -12.68
N ALA A 33 -2.79 6.84 -13.05
CA ALA A 33 -3.71 7.01 -14.17
C ALA A 33 -4.64 8.21 -13.99
N LYS A 34 -5.16 8.41 -12.77
CA LYS A 34 -5.95 9.58 -12.40
C LYS A 34 -5.16 10.87 -12.57
N SER A 35 -3.95 10.94 -12.03
CA SER A 35 -3.14 12.16 -12.12
C SER A 35 -2.71 12.48 -13.55
N ILE A 36 -2.43 11.47 -14.39
CA ILE A 36 -2.20 11.67 -15.83
C ILE A 36 -3.42 12.32 -16.51
N ALA A 37 -4.63 11.80 -16.21
CA ALA A 37 -5.88 12.36 -16.75
C ALA A 37 -6.09 13.82 -16.29
N GLU A 38 -5.63 14.16 -15.09
CA GLU A 38 -5.69 15.52 -14.52
C GLU A 38 -4.58 16.45 -15.05
N GLY A 39 -3.60 15.94 -15.78
CA GLY A 39 -2.57 16.74 -16.46
C GLY A 39 -1.13 16.42 -16.09
N GLU A 40 -0.88 15.43 -15.23
CA GLU A 40 0.48 14.98 -14.91
C GLU A 40 1.19 14.38 -16.15
N GLU A 41 2.52 14.43 -16.14
CA GLU A 41 3.38 13.86 -17.17
C GLU A 41 3.23 12.33 -17.26
N ALA A 42 3.10 11.83 -18.49
CA ALA A 42 2.77 10.45 -18.80
C ALA A 42 4.00 9.56 -19.11
N ASN A 43 5.19 9.95 -18.63
CA ASN A 43 6.48 9.29 -18.91
C ASN A 43 7.19 8.75 -17.67
N LYS A 44 6.55 8.79 -16.49
CA LYS A 44 7.15 8.40 -15.20
C LYS A 44 7.04 6.91 -14.89
N CYS A 45 6.38 6.13 -15.75
CA CYS A 45 6.23 4.69 -15.52
C CYS A 45 7.54 3.94 -15.83
N VAL A 46 8.44 3.86 -14.85
CA VAL A 46 9.73 3.14 -14.97
C VAL A 46 9.57 1.71 -15.53
N PRO A 47 8.74 0.81 -14.93
CA PRO A 47 8.59 -0.56 -15.47
C PRO A 47 7.88 -0.62 -16.82
N GLY A 48 7.11 0.43 -17.18
CA GLY A 48 6.44 0.51 -18.46
C GLY A 48 7.38 0.90 -19.61
N GLY A 49 8.45 1.62 -19.29
CA GLY A 49 9.45 2.09 -20.25
C GLY A 49 8.87 3.00 -21.34
N GLN A 50 9.65 3.17 -22.41
CA GLN A 50 9.26 3.99 -23.56
C GLN A 50 7.95 3.54 -24.22
N PRO A 51 7.67 2.22 -24.39
CA PRO A 51 6.42 1.78 -25.01
C PRO A 51 5.16 2.29 -24.31
N VAL A 52 5.15 2.34 -22.97
CA VAL A 52 4.01 2.86 -22.21
C VAL A 52 3.92 4.38 -22.32
N ALA A 53 5.04 5.09 -22.26
CA ALA A 53 5.07 6.54 -22.44
C ALA A 53 4.53 6.96 -23.83
N ASP A 54 4.93 6.25 -24.89
CA ASP A 54 4.46 6.48 -26.25
C ASP A 54 2.96 6.20 -26.40
N ALA A 55 2.49 5.06 -25.85
CA ALA A 55 1.07 4.69 -25.88
C ALA A 55 0.20 5.73 -25.16
N LEU A 56 0.66 6.23 -24.01
CA LEU A 56 -0.02 7.26 -23.26
C LEU A 56 -0.02 8.61 -23.99
N ALA A 57 1.10 9.01 -24.58
CA ALA A 57 1.17 10.24 -25.38
C ALA A 57 0.17 10.21 -26.54
N ASN A 58 0.09 9.06 -27.24
CA ASN A 58 -0.88 8.85 -28.32
C ASN A 58 -2.33 8.90 -27.82
N LEU A 59 -2.65 8.20 -26.72
CA LEU A 59 -4.00 8.20 -26.14
C LEU A 59 -4.45 9.61 -25.73
N LEU A 60 -3.54 10.39 -25.14
CA LEU A 60 -3.82 11.73 -24.61
C LEU A 60 -3.71 12.83 -25.67
N ASN A 61 -3.27 12.50 -26.89
CA ASN A 61 -2.89 13.45 -27.92
C ASN A 61 -1.90 14.53 -27.40
N ARG A 62 -0.88 14.07 -26.67
CA ARG A 62 0.19 14.89 -26.08
C ARG A 62 1.53 14.64 -26.80
N PRO A 63 2.49 15.58 -26.73
CA PRO A 63 3.84 15.34 -27.22
C PRO A 63 4.47 14.10 -26.57
N VAL A 64 5.22 13.33 -27.36
CA VAL A 64 6.00 12.19 -26.85
C VAL A 64 7.10 12.71 -25.94
N LEU A 65 7.21 12.10 -24.76
CA LEU A 65 8.25 12.38 -23.77
C LEU A 65 9.14 11.15 -23.60
N THR A 66 10.41 11.36 -23.30
CA THR A 66 11.33 10.26 -22.94
C THR A 66 10.92 9.67 -21.61
N ALA A 67 10.78 8.34 -21.54
CA ALA A 67 10.45 7.63 -20.31
C ALA A 67 11.55 7.76 -19.26
N GLU A 68 11.16 7.81 -17.98
CA GLU A 68 12.11 7.71 -16.87
C GLU A 68 12.87 6.39 -16.94
N THR A 69 14.18 6.46 -16.70
CA THR A 69 15.08 5.33 -16.89
C THR A 69 15.04 4.37 -15.71
N SER A 70 14.99 3.07 -16.01
CA SER A 70 15.23 2.02 -15.02
C SER A 70 16.71 1.86 -14.71
N VAL A 71 17.02 1.31 -13.53
CA VAL A 71 18.36 0.80 -13.19
C VAL A 71 18.69 -0.51 -13.93
N TRP A 72 17.65 -1.21 -14.40
CA TRP A 72 17.76 -2.48 -15.12
C TRP A 72 17.85 -2.25 -16.64
N PRO A 73 18.60 -3.08 -17.37
CA PRO A 73 18.76 -2.94 -18.82
C PRO A 73 17.44 -3.08 -19.56
N VAL A 74 17.33 -2.43 -20.72
CA VAL A 74 16.16 -2.50 -21.59
C VAL A 74 16.19 -3.80 -22.41
N GLN A 75 15.07 -4.50 -22.44
CA GLN A 75 14.87 -5.73 -23.19
C GLN A 75 14.44 -5.43 -24.65
N ALA A 76 14.31 -6.48 -25.46
CA ALA A 76 14.00 -6.36 -26.88
C ALA A 76 12.66 -5.68 -27.20
N ASP A 77 11.71 -5.69 -26.25
CA ASP A 77 10.40 -5.05 -26.41
C ASP A 77 10.38 -3.56 -25.99
N GLY A 78 11.54 -2.99 -25.65
CA GLY A 78 11.70 -1.59 -25.24
C GLY A 78 11.35 -1.33 -23.77
N ARG A 79 11.07 -2.37 -22.98
CA ARG A 79 10.79 -2.26 -21.53
C ARG A 79 11.99 -2.72 -20.70
N PRO A 80 12.15 -2.25 -19.45
CA PRO A 80 13.23 -2.74 -18.58
C PRO A 80 13.11 -4.22 -18.23
N GLN A 81 14.24 -4.85 -17.90
CA GLN A 81 14.30 -6.23 -17.45
C GLN A 81 13.34 -6.48 -16.28
N ARG A 82 12.46 -7.47 -16.48
CA ARG A 82 11.54 -7.95 -15.45
C ARG A 82 12.34 -8.63 -14.33
N MET A 83 12.07 -8.24 -13.09
CA MET A 83 12.70 -8.79 -11.90
C MET A 83 11.66 -9.51 -11.03
N LYS A 84 12.10 -10.52 -10.28
CA LYS A 84 11.30 -11.26 -9.31
C LYS A 84 12.03 -11.26 -7.98
N ALA A 85 11.27 -11.15 -6.90
CA ALA A 85 11.83 -11.27 -5.55
C ALA A 85 11.86 -12.74 -5.12
N ILE A 86 12.93 -13.15 -4.45
CA ILE A 86 13.07 -14.44 -3.77
C ILE A 86 13.46 -14.23 -2.31
N ILE A 87 13.07 -15.13 -1.43
CA ILE A 87 13.47 -15.10 -0.01
C ILE A 87 14.55 -16.16 0.20
N ARG A 88 15.66 -15.77 0.83
CA ARG A 88 16.62 -16.71 1.41
C ARG A 88 16.00 -17.34 2.65
N GLU A 89 15.51 -18.55 2.45
CA GLU A 89 14.64 -19.28 3.37
C GLU A 89 15.29 -19.58 4.73
N ASP A 90 16.60 -19.86 4.73
CA ASP A 90 17.43 -20.13 5.91
C ASP A 90 17.65 -18.91 6.81
N GLU A 91 17.59 -17.70 6.25
CA GLU A 91 17.73 -16.44 6.99
C GLU A 91 16.38 -15.88 7.48
N CYS A 92 15.27 -16.42 6.98
CA CYS A 92 13.95 -15.87 7.24
C CYS A 92 13.45 -16.15 8.67
N ILE A 93 13.25 -15.09 9.46
CA ILE A 93 12.77 -15.20 10.85
C ILE A 93 11.24 -15.20 11.02
N GLY A 94 10.48 -15.18 9.93
CA GLY A 94 9.00 -15.21 10.02
C GLY A 94 8.35 -13.96 10.63
N CYS A 95 8.89 -12.76 10.37
CA CYS A 95 8.41 -11.51 10.98
C CYS A 95 7.12 -10.89 10.39
N THR A 96 6.56 -11.49 9.33
CA THR A 96 5.38 -11.10 8.54
C THR A 96 5.32 -9.70 7.94
N LYS A 97 6.37 -8.87 8.07
CA LYS A 97 6.40 -7.51 7.52
C LYS A 97 6.36 -7.49 5.99
N CYS A 98 7.07 -8.40 5.33
CA CYS A 98 7.06 -8.54 3.87
C CYS A 98 5.66 -8.92 3.34
N ILE A 99 4.94 -9.83 4.00
CA ILE A 99 3.56 -10.20 3.65
C ILE A 99 2.67 -8.95 3.63
N SER A 100 2.76 -8.12 4.67
CA SER A 100 1.95 -6.90 4.75
C SER A 100 2.27 -5.92 3.62
N ALA A 101 3.51 -5.90 3.12
CA ALA A 101 3.96 -4.96 2.09
C ALA A 101 3.68 -5.41 0.65
N CYS A 102 3.37 -6.69 0.43
CA CYS A 102 3.14 -7.22 -0.90
C CYS A 102 1.75 -6.78 -1.42
N PRO A 103 1.66 -5.97 -2.50
CA PRO A 103 0.39 -5.43 -2.98
C PRO A 103 -0.48 -6.50 -3.66
N VAL A 104 0.12 -7.62 -4.05
CA VAL A 104 -0.56 -8.69 -4.80
C VAL A 104 -0.65 -9.99 -4.00
N ASP A 105 -0.29 -10.00 -2.71
CA ASP A 105 -0.30 -11.22 -1.87
C ASP A 105 0.49 -12.41 -2.48
N ALA A 106 1.67 -12.16 -3.06
CA ALA A 106 2.55 -13.20 -3.61
C ALA A 106 3.42 -13.92 -2.56
N ILE A 107 3.37 -13.50 -1.30
CA ILE A 107 4.23 -14.04 -0.23
C ILE A 107 3.39 -14.92 0.69
N ILE A 108 3.84 -16.15 0.90
CA ILE A 108 3.19 -17.15 1.75
C ILE A 108 4.02 -17.40 3.00
N GLY A 109 3.35 -17.53 4.13
CA GLY A 109 3.91 -18.05 5.37
C GLY A 109 3.14 -17.50 6.58
N SER A 110 3.71 -17.63 7.78
CA SER A 110 3.05 -17.23 9.01
C SER A 110 4.06 -16.68 10.03
N GLY A 111 3.56 -16.08 11.10
CA GLY A 111 4.39 -15.57 12.18
C GLY A 111 5.28 -16.66 12.77
N LYS A 112 6.58 -16.37 12.86
CA LYS A 112 7.64 -17.28 13.35
C LYS A 112 7.86 -18.53 12.48
N LEU A 113 7.30 -18.55 11.27
CA LEU A 113 7.58 -19.57 10.27
C LEU A 113 8.23 -18.90 9.06
N MET A 114 9.07 -19.66 8.37
CA MET A 114 9.70 -19.25 7.12
C MET A 114 8.64 -18.81 6.10
N HIS A 115 8.93 -17.74 5.37
CA HIS A 115 8.09 -17.30 4.26
C HIS A 115 8.75 -17.64 2.93
N THR A 116 7.95 -17.75 1.87
CA THR A 116 8.43 -17.95 0.51
C THR A 116 7.63 -17.05 -0.45
N ILE A 117 8.23 -16.68 -1.58
CA ILE A 117 7.58 -15.86 -2.61
C ILE A 117 7.21 -16.76 -3.78
N LEU A 118 5.94 -16.72 -4.16
CA LEU A 118 5.48 -17.33 -5.41
C LEU A 118 5.92 -16.42 -6.57
N THR A 119 7.02 -16.78 -7.25
CA THR A 119 7.63 -15.98 -8.31
C THR A 119 6.69 -15.72 -9.49
N ASP A 120 5.83 -16.69 -9.81
CA ASP A 120 4.81 -16.54 -10.86
C ASP A 120 3.82 -15.41 -10.55
N LEU A 121 3.60 -15.15 -9.26
CA LEU A 121 2.67 -14.13 -8.78
C LEU A 121 3.36 -12.81 -8.41
N CYS A 122 4.70 -12.78 -8.40
CA CYS A 122 5.49 -11.62 -8.02
C CYS A 122 5.56 -10.63 -9.18
N THR A 123 5.28 -9.35 -8.92
CA THR A 123 5.36 -8.28 -9.93
C THR A 123 6.73 -7.63 -10.05
N GLY A 124 7.68 -7.98 -9.18
CA GLY A 124 8.97 -7.29 -9.11
C GLY A 124 8.86 -5.86 -8.56
N CYS A 125 7.86 -5.55 -7.74
CA CYS A 125 7.64 -4.21 -7.20
C CYS A 125 8.60 -3.76 -6.10
N GLU A 126 9.45 -4.67 -5.59
CA GLU A 126 10.48 -4.39 -4.58
C GLU A 126 9.97 -3.91 -3.19
N LEU A 127 8.65 -3.71 -3.02
CA LEU A 127 8.04 -3.20 -1.79
C LEU A 127 8.29 -4.08 -0.55
N CYS A 128 8.61 -5.36 -0.76
CA CYS A 128 8.89 -6.30 0.32
C CYS A 128 10.33 -6.20 0.88
N ILE A 129 11.26 -5.58 0.14
CA ILE A 129 12.68 -5.50 0.54
C ILE A 129 12.88 -4.55 1.73
N PRO A 130 12.48 -3.25 1.69
CA PRO A 130 12.72 -2.33 2.80
C PRO A 130 12.16 -2.77 4.17
N PRO A 131 10.98 -3.42 4.28
CA PRO A 131 10.45 -3.83 5.57
C PRO A 131 11.11 -5.10 6.16
N CYS A 132 11.95 -5.82 5.41
CA CYS A 132 12.61 -7.03 5.89
C CYS A 132 13.72 -6.69 6.91
N PRO A 133 13.61 -7.07 8.19
CA PRO A 133 14.57 -6.67 9.23
C PRO A 133 15.89 -7.45 9.20
N VAL A 134 15.94 -8.55 8.43
CA VAL A 134 17.11 -9.43 8.30
C VAL A 134 17.65 -9.44 6.87
N ASP A 135 17.12 -8.58 6.00
CA ASP A 135 17.60 -8.38 4.63
C ASP A 135 17.74 -9.67 3.79
N CYS A 136 16.81 -10.61 3.99
CA CYS A 136 16.81 -11.94 3.35
C CYS A 136 16.10 -12.00 1.99
N ILE A 137 15.93 -10.88 1.28
CA ILE A 137 15.16 -10.83 0.02
C ILE A 137 16.04 -10.34 -1.12
N ASP A 138 16.20 -11.18 -2.14
CA ASP A 138 16.99 -10.88 -3.34
C ASP A 138 16.09 -10.64 -4.56
N LEU A 139 16.60 -9.86 -5.52
CA LEU A 139 15.99 -9.72 -6.84
C LEU A 139 16.75 -10.55 -7.85
N VAL A 140 16.01 -11.37 -8.60
CA VAL A 140 16.51 -12.20 -9.68
C VAL A 140 15.81 -11.84 -10.99
N GLU A 141 16.52 -12.01 -12.10
CA GLU A 141 15.95 -11.77 -13.42
C GLU A 141 14.85 -12.78 -13.73
N ASP A 142 13.73 -12.29 -14.26
CA ASP A 142 12.75 -13.15 -14.90
C ASP A 142 13.29 -13.60 -16.27
N THR A 143 13.64 -14.88 -16.36
CA THR A 143 14.19 -15.51 -17.56
C THR A 143 13.10 -16.09 -18.48
N GLN A 144 11.82 -15.90 -18.13
CA GLN A 144 10.73 -16.30 -19.01
C GLN A 144 10.75 -15.52 -20.32
N VAL A 145 10.26 -16.17 -21.38
CA VAL A 145 10.15 -15.57 -22.71
C VAL A 145 9.22 -14.34 -22.64
N LEU A 146 9.62 -13.26 -23.31
CA LEU A 146 8.83 -12.04 -23.37
C LEU A 146 7.42 -12.32 -23.91
N PRO A 147 6.36 -11.87 -23.22
CA PRO A 147 4.99 -12.11 -23.66
C PRO A 147 4.69 -11.30 -24.93
N ASN A 148 3.87 -11.89 -25.80
CA ASN A 148 3.25 -11.15 -26.89
C ASN A 148 2.21 -10.14 -26.35
N GLU A 149 1.64 -9.32 -27.23
CA GLU A 149 0.68 -8.27 -26.82
C GLU A 149 -0.53 -8.83 -26.06
N GLN A 150 -1.15 -9.89 -26.57
CA GLN A 150 -2.34 -10.48 -25.96
C GLN A 150 -2.04 -11.08 -24.58
N GLN A 151 -0.91 -11.79 -24.47
CA GLN A 151 -0.44 -12.35 -23.20
C GLN A 151 -0.13 -11.25 -22.18
N ARG A 152 0.46 -10.13 -22.63
CA ARG A 152 0.77 -9.01 -21.75
C ARG A 152 -0.48 -8.33 -21.21
N ILE A 153 -1.48 -8.11 -22.06
CA ILE A 153 -2.78 -7.57 -21.63
C ILE A 153 -3.43 -8.50 -20.62
N ALA A 154 -3.39 -9.82 -20.87
CA ALA A 154 -3.93 -10.81 -19.93
C ALA A 154 -3.19 -10.78 -18.57
N GLU A 155 -1.85 -10.72 -18.57
CA GLU A 155 -1.03 -10.60 -17.36
C GLU A 155 -1.34 -9.30 -16.60
N GLN A 156 -1.42 -8.16 -17.29
CA GLN A 156 -1.78 -6.87 -16.68
C GLN A 156 -3.18 -6.92 -16.03
N ASN A 157 -4.14 -7.55 -16.69
CA ASN A 157 -5.49 -7.70 -16.16
C ASN A 157 -5.53 -8.58 -14.90
N ASP A 158 -4.82 -9.72 -14.91
CA ASP A 158 -4.68 -10.57 -13.73
C ASP A 158 -4.04 -9.82 -12.55
N LEU A 159 -2.92 -9.13 -12.79
CA LEU A 159 -2.23 -8.34 -11.76
C LEU A 159 -3.13 -7.24 -11.16
N ARG A 160 -3.90 -6.56 -12.01
CA ARG A 160 -4.89 -5.55 -11.57
C ARG A 160 -5.97 -6.18 -10.69
N GLN A 161 -6.55 -7.29 -11.12
CA GLN A 161 -7.59 -8.00 -10.36
C GLN A 161 -7.05 -8.47 -9.00
N ARG A 162 -5.84 -9.02 -8.96
CA ARG A 162 -5.19 -9.46 -7.72
C ARG A 162 -4.91 -8.30 -6.77
N TYR A 163 -4.45 -7.17 -7.29
CA TYR A 163 -4.27 -5.95 -6.51
C TYR A 163 -5.59 -5.47 -5.90
N TYR A 164 -6.66 -5.40 -6.68
CA TYR A 164 -7.97 -4.95 -6.18
C TYR A 164 -8.52 -5.91 -5.13
N ALA A 165 -8.38 -7.22 -5.35
CA ALA A 165 -8.76 -8.22 -4.35
C ALA A 165 -7.95 -8.08 -3.05
N HIS A 166 -6.66 -7.72 -3.11
CA HIS A 166 -5.85 -7.41 -1.95
C HIS A 166 -6.37 -6.18 -1.19
N ILE A 167 -6.63 -5.07 -1.90
CA ILE A 167 -7.18 -3.84 -1.30
C ILE A 167 -8.52 -4.13 -0.60
N GLN A 168 -9.40 -4.91 -1.22
CA GLN A 168 -10.67 -5.33 -0.62
C GLN A 168 -10.48 -6.15 0.67
N ARG A 169 -9.51 -7.08 0.68
CA ARG A 169 -9.17 -7.86 1.88
C ARG A 169 -8.66 -6.96 3.00
N GLU A 170 -7.79 -6.02 2.68
CA GLU A 170 -7.23 -5.09 3.67
C GLU A 170 -8.29 -4.14 4.23
N GLU A 171 -9.20 -3.62 3.42
CA GLU A 171 -10.34 -2.80 3.89
C GLU A 171 -11.29 -3.60 4.79
N LYS A 172 -11.62 -4.85 4.41
CA LYS A 172 -12.42 -5.76 5.25
C LYS A 172 -11.73 -6.03 6.60
N ARG A 173 -10.40 -6.19 6.61
CA ARG A 173 -9.64 -6.33 7.86
C ARG A 173 -9.65 -5.04 8.67
N ARG A 174 -9.54 -3.88 8.02
CA ARG A 174 -9.56 -2.56 8.66
C ARG A 174 -10.86 -2.29 9.41
N THR A 175 -12.01 -2.62 8.83
CA THR A 175 -13.33 -2.44 9.49
C THR A 175 -13.46 -3.23 10.80
N HIS A 176 -12.69 -4.32 10.94
CA HIS A 176 -12.67 -5.19 12.12
C HIS A 176 -11.49 -4.92 13.07
N ARG A 177 -10.45 -4.19 12.65
CA ARG A 177 -9.24 -3.96 13.44
C ARG A 177 -9.42 -2.76 14.38
N LYS A 178 -9.17 -2.96 15.68
CA LYS A 178 -9.09 -1.87 16.68
C LYS A 178 -7.65 -1.34 16.76
N GLY A 179 -7.41 -0.09 16.34
CA GLY A 179 -6.12 0.60 16.50
C GLY A 179 -5.80 1.61 15.37
N PRO A 180 -4.80 2.48 15.57
CA PRO A 180 -4.39 3.45 14.54
C PRO A 180 -3.70 2.73 13.37
N VAL A 181 -4.13 3.03 12.15
CA VAL A 181 -3.52 2.54 10.90
C VAL A 181 -2.47 3.57 10.46
N VAL A 182 -1.22 3.14 10.30
CA VAL A 182 -0.13 3.96 9.75
C VAL A 182 0.13 3.50 8.32
N ARG A 183 -0.72 3.94 7.39
CA ARG A 183 -0.55 3.78 5.93
C ARG A 183 -1.12 5.02 5.23
N ALA A 184 -0.64 5.30 4.02
CA ALA A 184 -1.24 6.32 3.16
C ALA A 184 -2.73 6.00 2.94
N GLU A 185 -3.57 7.03 2.90
CA GLU A 185 -4.99 6.87 2.64
C GLU A 185 -5.18 6.45 1.19
N ILE A 186 -5.45 5.16 0.96
CA ILE A 186 -5.93 4.67 -0.33
C ILE A 186 -7.24 5.42 -0.64
N ASP A 187 -7.36 6.00 -1.84
CA ASP A 187 -8.59 6.67 -2.32
C ASP A 187 -9.70 5.62 -2.54
N THR A 188 -10.25 5.11 -1.44
CA THR A 188 -11.26 4.04 -1.40
C THR A 188 -12.50 4.38 -2.23
N GLN A 189 -12.80 5.67 -2.41
CA GLN A 189 -13.91 6.13 -3.27
C GLN A 189 -13.59 5.90 -4.75
N LEU A 190 -12.39 6.26 -5.20
CA LEU A 190 -11.93 5.99 -6.55
C LEU A 190 -11.92 4.48 -6.84
N PHE A 191 -11.35 3.68 -5.94
CA PHE A 191 -11.34 2.21 -6.12
C PHE A 191 -12.76 1.61 -6.13
N ALA A 192 -13.69 2.10 -5.31
CA ALA A 192 -15.08 1.66 -5.32
C ALA A 192 -15.80 2.00 -6.63
N GLN A 193 -15.63 3.22 -7.14
CA GLN A 193 -16.21 3.64 -8.44
C GLN A 193 -15.70 2.77 -9.59
N PHE A 194 -14.40 2.46 -9.60
CA PHE A 194 -13.79 1.60 -10.63
C PHE A 194 -14.18 0.13 -10.49
N SER A 195 -14.24 -0.39 -9.26
CA SER A 195 -14.67 -1.77 -9.00
C SER A 195 -16.14 -2.00 -9.35
N GLN A 196 -17.01 -1.00 -9.21
CA GLN A 196 -18.43 -1.10 -9.60
C GLN A 196 -18.64 -0.95 -11.10
N ALA A 197 -17.72 -0.28 -11.81
CA ALA A 197 -17.77 -0.11 -13.26
C ALA A 197 -17.16 -1.31 -14.04
N LEU A 198 -16.52 -2.24 -13.34
CA LEU A 198 -15.97 -3.49 -13.86
C LEU A 198 -16.84 -4.64 -13.35
N ASP A 199 -17.71 -5.21 -14.19
CA ASP A 199 -18.58 -6.36 -13.85
C ASP A 199 -17.83 -7.63 -13.38
N GLU A 200 -16.49 -7.62 -13.38
CA GLU A 200 -15.60 -8.76 -13.10
C GLU A 200 -14.84 -8.65 -11.76
N VAL A 201 -14.98 -7.56 -11.00
CA VAL A 201 -14.32 -7.41 -9.69
C VAL A 201 -15.38 -7.43 -8.58
N PRO A 202 -15.22 -8.20 -7.48
CA PRO A 202 -16.23 -8.26 -6.42
C PRO A 202 -16.59 -6.86 -5.92
N SER A 203 -17.87 -6.55 -5.78
CA SER A 203 -18.32 -5.23 -5.34
C SER A 203 -17.79 -4.88 -3.96
N ILE A 204 -17.22 -3.69 -3.82
CA ILE A 204 -16.95 -3.08 -2.51
C ILE A 204 -18.30 -2.64 -1.93
N GLU A 205 -18.86 -3.47 -1.05
CA GLU A 205 -19.99 -3.05 -0.22
C GLU A 205 -19.49 -2.12 0.87
N LEU A 206 -19.67 -0.81 0.65
CA LEU A 206 -19.51 0.20 1.69
C LEU A 206 -20.62 -0.01 2.72
N ILE A 207 -20.32 -0.72 3.81
CA ILE A 207 -21.13 -0.59 5.01
C ILE A 207 -20.79 0.78 5.59
N GLU A 208 -21.61 1.78 5.28
CA GLU A 208 -21.63 3.03 6.02
C GLU A 208 -21.94 2.70 7.48
N LYS A 209 -20.88 2.57 8.29
CA LYS A 209 -21.08 2.81 9.71
C LYS A 209 -21.51 4.26 9.84
N PRO A 210 -22.60 4.57 10.55
CA PRO A 210 -22.90 5.95 10.88
C PRO A 210 -21.62 6.55 11.45
N LYS A 211 -21.22 7.71 10.95
CA LYS A 211 -20.29 8.57 11.68
C LYS A 211 -20.97 8.87 13.01
N GLU A 212 -20.74 8.03 14.01
CA GLU A 212 -20.72 8.51 15.36
C GLU A 212 -19.56 9.50 15.40
N VAL A 213 -19.89 10.74 15.07
CA VAL A 213 -19.16 11.89 15.57
C VAL A 213 -19.34 11.81 17.07
N VAL A 214 -18.52 10.99 17.72
CA VAL A 214 -18.34 11.10 19.17
C VAL A 214 -17.69 12.46 19.34
N SER A 215 -18.52 13.45 19.65
CA SER A 215 -18.16 14.82 19.95
C SER A 215 -17.46 14.89 21.31
N THR A 216 -16.37 14.17 21.45
CA THR A 216 -15.34 14.48 22.42
C THR A 216 -14.15 14.95 21.61
N ASP A 217 -13.85 16.25 21.70
CA ASP A 217 -12.75 16.92 21.01
C ASP A 217 -11.55 15.99 20.85
N ALA A 218 -11.03 15.79 19.63
CA ALA A 218 -9.85 14.93 19.41
C ALA A 218 -8.67 15.32 20.34
N LYS A 219 -8.63 16.58 20.78
CA LYS A 219 -7.71 17.12 21.79
C LYS A 219 -7.93 16.53 23.19
N THR A 220 -9.17 16.36 23.65
CA THR A 220 -9.47 15.77 24.97
C THR A 220 -9.18 14.27 24.99
N THR A 221 -9.47 13.54 23.91
CA THR A 221 -9.14 12.10 23.80
C THR A 221 -7.63 11.85 23.85
N ILE A 222 -6.84 12.66 23.14
CA ILE A 222 -5.37 12.60 23.16
C ILE A 222 -4.83 12.96 24.55
N LYS A 223 -5.40 13.96 25.21
CA LYS A 223 -4.99 14.38 26.57
C LYS A 223 -5.26 13.28 27.60
N LEU A 224 -6.43 12.65 27.55
CA LEU A 224 -6.79 11.51 28.41
C LEU A 224 -5.85 10.31 28.20
N ALA A 225 -5.50 9.99 26.95
CA ALA A 225 -4.57 8.89 26.64
C ALA A 225 -3.15 9.15 27.16
N LYS A 226 -2.66 10.39 27.06
CA LYS A 226 -1.34 10.79 27.62
C LYS A 226 -1.32 10.66 29.14
N ILE A 227 -2.34 11.16 29.83
CA ILE A 227 -2.45 11.09 31.29
C ILE A 227 -2.49 9.63 31.76
N ARG A 228 -3.34 8.77 31.16
CA ARG A 228 -3.41 7.34 31.48
C ARG A 228 -2.06 6.62 31.31
N THR A 229 -1.31 6.98 30.27
CA THR A 229 0.01 6.39 30.01
C THR A 229 1.05 6.85 31.04
N GLN A 230 1.00 8.12 31.45
CA GLN A 230 1.88 8.67 32.48
C GLN A 230 1.61 8.07 33.87
N ILE A 231 0.33 7.92 34.25
CA ILE A 231 -0.09 7.24 35.48
C ILE A 231 0.47 5.81 35.52
N LYS A 232 0.24 5.01 34.48
CA LYS A 232 0.74 3.62 34.41
C LYS A 232 2.26 3.52 34.49
N LYS A 233 2.97 4.52 33.93
CA LYS A 233 4.44 4.61 34.01
C LYS A 233 4.89 4.93 35.44
N LEU A 234 4.23 5.85 36.13
CA LEU A 234 4.54 6.22 37.51
C LEU A 234 4.20 5.11 38.50
N GLU A 235 3.06 4.44 38.35
CA GLU A 235 2.68 3.25 39.14
C GLU A 235 3.74 2.16 39.03
N LYS A 236 4.21 1.86 37.82
CA LYS A 236 5.29 0.88 37.59
C LYS A 236 6.64 1.33 38.17
N GLN A 237 6.91 2.64 38.25
CA GLN A 237 8.14 3.14 38.88
C GLN A 237 8.07 3.06 40.41
N LEU A 238 6.92 3.42 40.99
CA LEU A 238 6.65 3.36 42.42
C LEU A 238 6.60 1.91 42.93
N SER A 239 6.17 0.95 42.10
CA SER A 239 6.21 -0.47 42.45
C SER A 239 7.63 -1.05 42.52
N VAL A 240 8.62 -0.37 41.92
CA VAL A 240 10.04 -0.78 41.95
C VAL A 240 10.79 -0.06 43.08
N ARG A 241 10.51 1.22 43.29
CA ARG A 241 11.13 2.01 44.37
C ARG A 241 10.19 3.13 44.80
N GLU A 242 9.90 3.20 46.08
CA GLU A 242 9.06 4.25 46.64
C GLU A 242 9.79 5.60 46.64
N ASP A 243 9.11 6.62 46.11
CA ASP A 243 9.62 7.99 45.97
C ASP A 243 8.47 8.96 46.21
N THR A 244 8.61 9.80 47.24
CA THR A 244 7.58 10.75 47.68
C THR A 244 7.24 11.77 46.61
N LYS A 245 8.22 12.19 45.78
CA LYS A 245 7.98 13.16 44.69
C LYS A 245 7.13 12.54 43.57
N LYS A 246 7.39 11.28 43.23
CA LYS A 246 6.64 10.57 42.19
C LYS A 246 5.24 10.19 42.65
N ARG A 247 5.06 9.93 43.95
CA ARG A 247 3.75 9.65 44.55
C ARG A 247 2.84 10.88 44.50
N LEU A 248 3.37 12.07 44.82
CA LEU A 248 2.66 13.34 44.64
C LEU A 248 2.30 13.59 43.17
N GLN A 249 3.23 13.31 42.24
CA GLN A 249 2.98 13.47 40.79
C GLN A 249 1.91 12.50 40.26
N LEU A 250 1.83 11.28 40.83
CA LEU A 250 0.79 10.30 40.50
C LEU A 250 -0.58 10.79 40.98
N GLU A 251 -0.68 11.29 42.20
CA GLU A 251 -1.92 11.84 42.77
C GLU A 251 -2.43 13.05 41.97
N GLU A 252 -1.54 13.95 41.55
CA GLU A 252 -1.88 15.10 40.70
C GLU A 252 -2.45 14.65 39.35
N LEU A 253 -1.80 13.68 38.69
CA LEU A 253 -2.27 13.16 37.40
C LEU A 253 -3.59 12.39 37.51
N GLN A 254 -3.82 11.69 38.63
CA GLN A 254 -5.10 11.02 38.92
C GLN A 254 -6.22 12.02 39.12
N GLN A 255 -5.97 13.14 39.81
CA GLN A 255 -6.94 14.24 39.94
C GLN A 255 -7.24 14.90 38.59
N GLN A 256 -6.22 15.17 37.76
CA GLN A 256 -6.40 15.69 36.40
C GLN A 256 -7.19 14.73 35.50
N LEU A 257 -7.01 13.42 35.68
CA LEU A 257 -7.77 12.40 34.97
C LEU A 257 -9.25 12.45 35.36
N MET A 258 -9.55 12.55 36.66
CA MET A 258 -10.92 12.63 37.17
C MET A 258 -11.64 13.89 36.68
N GLN A 259 -10.98 15.05 36.74
CA GLN A 259 -11.51 16.32 36.25
C GLN A 259 -11.82 16.31 34.74
N LEU A 260 -11.04 15.59 33.93
CA LEU A 260 -11.26 15.49 32.48
C LEU A 260 -12.26 14.41 32.09
N GLN A 261 -12.70 13.56 33.01
CA GLN A 261 -13.72 12.53 32.79
C GLN A 261 -15.12 12.95 33.25
N GLU A 262 -15.23 14.02 34.05
CA GLU A 262 -16.50 14.62 34.50
C GLU A 262 -17.06 15.70 33.55
N VAL A 263 -16.36 15.97 32.43
CA VAL A 263 -16.73 16.97 31.39
C VAL A 263 -17.23 16.28 30.13
#